data_AF-A0A959YZT3-F1
#
_entry.id   AF-A0A959YZT3-F1
#
_cell.length_a   1.000
_cell.length_b   1.000
_cell.length_c   1.000
_cell.angle_alpha   90.00
_cell.angle_beta   90.00
_cell.angle_gamma   90.00
#
_symmetry.space_group_name_H-M   'P 1'
#
loop_
_entity.id
_entity.type
_entity.pdbx_description
1 polymer ?
#
loop_
_entity_poly.entity_id
_entity_poly.type
_entity_poly.pdbx_seq_one_letter_code
_entity_poly.pdbx_strand_id
1 'polypeptide(L)'
;MSTAPEHIKCLIIGSGPAGYSAAIYAARADLKPVMIEGPLPGGQLTQTTEVDNYPGYPKGRTGPEMMNDLREQALRFNTVVRNGWVTKVDFSGPVHKVWVDEKTEIHADAVIISTGASAKWL
;
A
#
# COMPACT_ATOMS: atom_id res chain seq x y z
N MET A 1 -22.54 18.55 -4.80
CA MET A 1 -21.53 17.57 -4.38
C MET A 1 -20.22 18.32 -4.26
N SER A 2 -19.47 18.16 -3.17
CA SER A 2 -18.21 18.87 -2.96
C SER A 2 -17.26 18.59 -4.13
N THR A 3 -16.77 19.65 -4.78
CA THR A 3 -15.84 19.61 -5.91
C THR A 3 -14.37 19.54 -5.46
N ALA A 4 -14.12 19.53 -4.15
CA ALA A 4 -12.77 19.50 -3.60
C ALA A 4 -12.21 18.05 -3.58
N PRO A 5 -10.92 17.86 -3.93
CA PRO A 5 -10.22 16.59 -3.75
C PRO A 5 -10.33 16.07 -2.31
N GLU A 6 -10.38 14.74 -2.16
CA GLU A 6 -10.34 14.10 -0.84
C GLU A 6 -9.01 14.40 -0.14
N HIS A 7 -9.04 14.69 1.16
CA HIS A 7 -7.85 14.89 1.99
C HIS A 7 -7.64 13.72 2.94
N ILE A 8 -6.44 13.13 2.93
CA ILE A 8 -6.05 11.96 3.73
C ILE A 8 -4.81 12.30 4.57
N LYS A 9 -4.74 11.86 5.83
CA LYS A 9 -3.54 12.14 6.65
C LYS A 9 -2.31 11.36 6.18
N CYS A 10 -2.48 10.07 5.88
CA CYS A 10 -1.38 9.20 5.45
C CYS A 10 -1.82 8.36 4.24
N LEU A 11 -1.20 8.61 3.09
CA LEU A 11 -1.39 7.82 1.88
C LEU A 11 -0.21 6.87 1.68
N ILE A 12 -0.50 5.61 1.40
CA ILE A 12 0.50 4.56 1.12
C ILE A 12 0.34 4.12 -0.33
N ILE A 13 1.44 4.12 -1.08
CA ILE A 13 1.45 3.71 -2.48
C ILE A 13 2.20 2.38 -2.58
N GLY A 14 1.48 1.31 -2.91
CA GLY A 14 1.98 -0.05 -3.00
C GLY A 14 1.50 -0.97 -1.87
N SER A 15 1.24 -2.22 -2.22
CA SER A 15 0.62 -3.25 -1.37
C SER A 15 1.56 -4.44 -1.09
N GLY A 16 2.87 -4.26 -1.18
CA GLY A 16 3.83 -5.28 -0.75
C GLY A 16 3.98 -5.34 0.78
N PRO A 17 4.90 -6.16 1.30
CA PRO A 17 5.16 -6.25 2.74
C PRO A 17 5.51 -4.91 3.39
N ALA A 18 6.24 -4.05 2.69
CA ALA A 18 6.57 -2.71 3.15
C ALA A 18 5.31 -1.84 3.31
N GLY A 19 4.41 -1.87 2.33
CA GLY A 19 3.15 -1.12 2.36
C GLY A 19 2.24 -1.57 3.48
N TYR A 20 2.01 -2.88 3.63
CA TYR A 20 1.16 -3.40 4.71
C TYR A 20 1.77 -3.16 6.09
N SER A 21 3.08 -3.28 6.23
CA SER A 21 3.75 -2.94 7.50
C SER A 21 3.56 -1.46 7.85
N ALA A 22 3.80 -0.56 6.89
CA ALA A 22 3.55 0.87 7.08
C ALA A 22 2.09 1.16 7.46
N ALA A 23 1.13 0.50 6.80
CA ALA A 23 -0.29 0.64 7.08
C ALA A 23 -0.66 0.20 8.50
N ILE A 24 -0.15 -0.94 8.96
CA ILE A 24 -0.39 -1.44 10.32
C ILE A 24 0.07 -0.40 11.35
N TYR A 25 1.26 0.18 11.19
CA TYR A 25 1.79 1.16 12.14
C TYR A 25 1.05 2.51 12.05
N ALA A 26 0.80 3.02 10.85
CA ALA A 26 0.06 4.27 10.66
C ALA A 26 -1.37 4.17 11.21
N ALA A 27 -2.03 3.04 10.98
CA ALA A 27 -3.38 2.78 11.48
C ALA A 27 -3.43 2.71 13.01
N ARG A 28 -2.46 2.04 13.64
CA ARG A 28 -2.31 1.99 15.10
C ARG A 28 -2.00 3.35 15.73
N ALA A 29 -1.41 4.27 14.97
CA ALA A 29 -1.18 5.65 15.38
C ALA A 29 -2.38 6.58 15.09
N ASP A 30 -3.55 6.04 14.75
CA ASP A 30 -4.78 6.78 14.40
C ASP A 30 -4.61 7.76 13.21
N LEU A 31 -3.69 7.45 12.29
CA LEU A 31 -3.51 8.23 11.06
C LEU A 31 -4.51 7.86 9.95
N LYS A 32 -5.36 6.84 10.19
CA LYS A 32 -6.40 6.38 9.26
C LYS A 32 -5.85 6.21 7.83
N PRO A 33 -4.80 5.37 7.64
CA PRO A 33 -4.09 5.30 6.39
C PRO A 33 -4.96 4.76 5.26
N VAL A 34 -4.75 5.31 4.07
CA VAL A 34 -5.32 4.80 2.84
C VAL A 34 -4.19 4.24 1.98
N MET A 35 -4.38 3.02 1.46
CA MET A 35 -3.43 2.36 0.58
C MET A 35 -3.98 2.27 -0.83
N ILE A 36 -3.16 2.63 -1.82
CA ILE A 36 -3.41 2.34 -3.24
C ILE A 36 -2.57 1.13 -3.63
N GLU A 37 -3.22 0.03 -4.02
CA GLU A 37 -2.56 -1.27 -4.10
C GLU A 37 -1.59 -1.42 -5.27
N GLY A 38 -1.84 -0.70 -6.36
CA GLY A 38 -1.13 -0.89 -7.61
C GLY A 38 -1.68 -2.08 -8.42
N PRO A 39 -0.92 -2.53 -9.44
CA PRO A 39 -1.38 -3.45 -10.47
C PRO A 39 -1.19 -4.92 -10.07
N LEU A 40 -0.35 -5.15 -9.05
CA LEU A 40 -0.08 -6.45 -8.45
C LEU A 40 -0.34 -6.34 -6.94
N PRO A 41 -1.61 -6.46 -6.51
CA PRO A 41 -1.96 -6.55 -5.09
C PRO A 41 -1.11 -7.60 -4.37
N GLY A 42 -0.50 -7.23 -3.25
CA GLY A 42 0.43 -8.11 -2.51
C GLY A 42 1.88 -8.06 -3.00
N GLY A 43 2.18 -7.38 -4.10
CA GLY A 43 3.54 -7.27 -4.65
C GLY A 43 4.13 -8.61 -5.11
N GLN A 44 5.45 -8.65 -5.32
CA GLN A 44 6.12 -9.82 -5.93
C GLN A 44 5.95 -11.14 -5.17
N LEU A 45 5.71 -11.10 -3.85
CA LEU A 45 5.51 -12.34 -3.09
C LEU A 45 4.29 -13.12 -3.56
N THR A 46 3.31 -12.49 -4.23
CA THR A 46 2.18 -13.24 -4.80
C THR A 46 2.56 -14.13 -5.99
N GLN A 47 3.79 -13.99 -6.51
CA GLN A 47 4.30 -14.77 -7.64
C GLN A 47 5.24 -15.92 -7.21
N THR A 48 5.59 -16.01 -5.93
CA THR A 48 6.39 -17.12 -5.39
C THR A 48 5.50 -18.18 -4.74
N THR A 49 5.93 -19.43 -4.79
CA THR A 49 5.22 -20.55 -4.16
C THR A 49 5.54 -20.65 -2.68
N GLU A 50 6.82 -20.64 -2.30
CA GLU A 50 7.27 -20.89 -0.92
C GLU A 50 8.09 -19.71 -0.37
N VAL A 51 7.86 -19.39 0.89
CA VAL A 51 8.59 -18.39 1.68
C VAL A 51 8.96 -19.01 3.03
N ASP A 52 10.22 -19.44 3.16
CA ASP A 52 10.73 -20.09 4.38
C ASP A 52 11.62 -19.20 5.24
N ASN A 53 11.91 -17.99 4.75
CA ASN A 53 12.87 -17.07 5.37
C ASN A 53 12.22 -15.82 5.98
N TYR A 54 10.89 -15.75 6.03
CA TYR A 54 10.20 -14.66 6.71
C TYR A 54 9.92 -15.02 8.18
N PRO A 55 10.40 -14.22 9.14
CA PRO A 55 10.24 -14.53 10.56
C PRO A 55 8.77 -14.54 10.98
N GLY A 56 8.40 -15.50 11.85
CA GLY A 56 7.02 -15.69 12.31
C GLY A 56 6.28 -16.84 11.63
N TYR A 57 6.81 -17.39 10.54
CA TYR A 57 6.28 -18.58 9.86
C TYR A 57 7.25 -19.77 10.01
N PRO A 58 7.26 -20.48 11.17
CA PRO A 58 8.25 -21.54 11.46
C PRO A 58 8.14 -22.78 10.55
N LYS A 59 7.05 -22.92 9.79
CA LYS A 59 6.82 -24.00 8.82
C LYS A 59 6.81 -23.49 7.36
N GLY A 60 7.32 -22.28 7.14
CA GLY A 60 7.12 -21.57 5.89
C GLY A 60 5.66 -21.14 5.69
N ARG A 61 5.43 -20.41 4.60
CA ARG A 61 4.11 -20.00 4.12
C ARG A 61 4.16 -19.84 2.61
N THR A 62 3.02 -19.98 1.93
CA THR A 62 3.01 -19.58 0.51
C THR A 62 3.05 -18.06 0.39
N GLY A 63 3.64 -17.56 -0.69
CA GLY A 63 3.73 -16.13 -0.94
C GLY A 63 2.36 -15.42 -0.94
N PRO A 64 1.36 -15.92 -1.68
CA PRO A 64 0.00 -15.36 -1.65
C PRO A 64 -0.67 -15.38 -0.27
N GLU A 65 -0.55 -16.49 0.48
CA GLU A 65 -1.13 -16.57 1.82
C GLU A 65 -0.47 -15.58 2.78
N MET A 66 0.86 -15.47 2.76
CA MET A 66 1.59 -14.51 3.59
C MET A 66 1.14 -13.07 3.30
N MET A 67 0.93 -12.72 2.02
CA MET A 67 0.45 -11.39 1.66
C MET A 67 -1.00 -11.15 2.08
N ASN A 68 -1.85 -12.19 2.06
CA ASN A 68 -3.20 -12.11 2.59
C ASN A 68 -3.20 -11.92 4.12
N ASP A 69 -2.35 -12.67 4.84
CA ASP A 69 -2.19 -12.55 6.30
C ASP A 69 -1.80 -11.09 6.69
N LEU A 70 -0.87 -10.48 5.95
CA LEU A 70 -0.48 -9.08 6.13
C LEU A 70 -1.60 -8.08 5.78
N ARG A 71 -2.36 -8.34 4.70
CA ARG A 71 -3.52 -7.53 4.32
C ARG A 71 -4.58 -7.53 5.42
N GLU A 72 -4.95 -8.72 5.90
CA GLU A 72 -5.96 -8.89 6.95
C GLU A 72 -5.53 -8.18 8.23
N GLN A 73 -4.25 -8.23 8.59
CA GLN A 73 -3.72 -7.48 9.73
C GLN A 73 -3.86 -5.96 9.54
N ALA A 74 -3.57 -5.43 8.35
CA ALA A 74 -3.75 -4.00 8.07
C ALA A 74 -5.23 -3.57 8.11
N LEU A 75 -6.13 -4.39 7.54
CA LEU A 75 -7.58 -4.16 7.56
C LEU A 75 -8.15 -4.21 8.97
N ARG A 76 -7.65 -5.11 9.83
CA ARG A 76 -8.05 -5.21 11.25
C ARG A 76 -7.80 -3.93 12.03
N PHE A 77 -6.82 -3.12 11.64
CA PHE A 77 -6.55 -1.80 12.23
C PHE A 77 -7.26 -0.64 11.50
N ASN A 78 -8.22 -0.94 10.62
CA ASN A 78 -8.99 0.04 9.83
C ASN A 78 -8.18 0.77 8.75
N THR A 79 -7.12 0.16 8.21
CA THR A 79 -6.55 0.64 6.94
C THR A 79 -7.60 0.54 5.85
N VAL A 80 -7.78 1.60 5.06
CA VAL A 80 -8.63 1.53 3.86
C VAL A 80 -7.75 1.18 2.67
N VAL A 81 -7.99 0.00 2.09
CA VAL A 81 -7.23 -0.46 0.93
C VAL A 81 -8.06 -0.27 -0.33
N ARG A 82 -7.50 0.40 -1.35
CA ARG A 82 -8.17 0.75 -2.59
C ARG A 82 -7.41 0.22 -3.79
N ASN A 83 -8.14 -0.41 -4.70
CA ASN A 83 -7.64 -0.71 -6.03
C ASN A 83 -7.36 0.60 -6.79
N GLY A 84 -6.32 0.59 -7.61
CA GLY A 84 -5.95 1.71 -8.45
C GLY A 84 -4.45 1.77 -8.69
N TRP A 85 -4.06 2.63 -9.63
CA TRP A 85 -2.68 2.86 -9.99
C TRP A 85 -2.36 4.35 -9.86
N VAL A 86 -1.37 4.68 -9.02
CA VAL A 86 -0.90 6.07 -8.92
C VAL A 86 -0.12 6.42 -10.18
N THR A 87 -0.61 7.41 -10.94
CA THR A 87 -0.03 7.82 -12.23
C THR A 87 0.82 9.08 -12.13
N LYS A 88 0.53 9.94 -11.14
CA LYS A 88 1.22 11.21 -10.96
C LYS A 88 1.26 11.61 -9.48
N VAL A 89 2.32 12.33 -9.12
CA VAL A 89 2.46 12.98 -7.81
C VAL A 89 2.98 14.41 -7.98
N ASP A 90 2.63 15.27 -7.02
CA ASP A 90 3.22 16.59 -6.82
C ASP A 90 3.52 16.77 -5.33
N PHE A 91 4.82 16.82 -5.01
CA PHE A 91 5.35 16.95 -3.65
C PHE A 91 5.99 18.32 -3.39
N SER A 92 5.76 19.29 -4.28
CA SER A 92 6.38 20.62 -4.16
C SER A 92 5.88 21.43 -2.95
N GLY A 93 4.70 21.08 -2.43
CA GLY A 93 4.05 21.77 -1.31
C GLY A 93 3.92 20.93 -0.04
N PRO A 94 3.45 21.56 1.06
CA PRO A 94 3.24 20.90 2.35
C PRO A 94 2.08 19.89 2.33
N VAL A 95 1.16 20.04 1.38
CA VAL A 95 0.13 19.04 1.06
C VAL A 95 0.52 18.39 -0.25
N HIS A 96 0.68 17.08 -0.22
CA HIS A 96 1.06 16.27 -1.36
C HIS A 96 -0.17 15.95 -2.21
N LYS A 97 -0.05 16.07 -3.53
CA LYS A 97 -1.14 15.74 -4.45
C LYS A 97 -0.79 14.47 -5.20
N VAL A 98 -1.75 13.56 -5.30
CA VAL A 98 -1.58 12.25 -5.92
C VAL A 98 -2.77 11.97 -6.84
N TRP A 99 -2.49 11.51 -8.06
CA TRP A 99 -3.53 11.15 -9.02
C TRP A 99 -3.57 9.63 -9.17
N VAL A 100 -4.75 9.05 -9.00
CA VAL A 100 -5.05 7.62 -9.18
C VAL A 100 -5.83 7.45 -10.48
N ASP A 101 -5.35 6.53 -11.33
CA ASP A 101 -5.92 6.18 -12.64
C ASP A 101 -6.18 7.39 -13.55
N GLU A 102 -5.38 8.46 -13.41
CA GLU A 102 -5.52 9.74 -14.13
C GLU A 102 -6.85 10.47 -13.92
N LYS A 103 -7.68 10.01 -12.98
CA LYS A 103 -9.06 10.48 -12.79
C LYS A 103 -9.29 11.08 -11.41
N THR A 104 -8.74 10.44 -10.38
CA THR A 104 -9.02 10.81 -8.99
C THR A 104 -7.83 11.53 -8.40
N GLU A 105 -8.00 12.80 -8.04
CA GLU A 105 -7.01 13.56 -7.28
C GLU A 105 -7.24 13.37 -5.77
N ILE A 106 -6.16 13.09 -5.05
CA ILE A 106 -6.11 12.89 -3.60
C ILE A 106 -5.06 13.84 -3.03
N HIS A 107 -5.39 14.51 -1.93
CA HIS A 107 -4.47 15.34 -1.15
C HIS A 107 -4.04 14.58 0.11
N ALA A 108 -2.75 14.66 0.46
CA ALA A 108 -2.21 13.95 1.62
C ALA A 108 -1.21 14.78 2.44
N ASP A 109 -1.29 14.69 3.78
CA ASP A 109 -0.28 15.31 4.66
C ASP A 109 1.06 14.56 4.60
N ALA A 110 1.01 13.23 4.46
CA ALA A 110 2.18 12.37 4.30
C ALA A 110 1.93 11.29 3.25
N VAL A 111 2.97 10.96 2.48
CA VAL A 111 2.94 9.88 1.48
C VAL A 111 4.09 8.90 1.75
N ILE A 112 3.76 7.61 1.83
CA ILE A 112 4.74 6.51 1.93
C ILE A 112 4.80 5.78 0.59
N ILE A 113 5.98 5.80 -0.04
CA ILE A 113 6.22 5.11 -1.31
C ILE A 113 6.77 3.72 -1.02
N SER A 114 6.00 2.70 -1.38
CA SER A 114 6.31 1.27 -1.19
C SER A 114 6.00 0.45 -2.44
N THR A 115 6.17 1.06 -3.62
CA THR A 115 5.83 0.48 -4.94
C THR A 115 6.69 -0.71 -5.33
N GLY A 116 7.79 -0.94 -4.60
CA GLY A 116 8.76 -1.99 -4.92
C GLY A 116 9.55 -1.69 -6.19
N ALA A 117 10.21 -2.72 -6.67
CA ALA A 117 10.82 -2.82 -8.00
C ALA A 117 10.42 -4.19 -8.58
N SER A 118 10.66 -4.43 -9.87
CA SER A 118 10.40 -5.73 -10.52
C SER A 118 11.69 -6.30 -11.10
N ALA A 119 11.88 -7.63 -11.00
CA ALA A 119 13.00 -8.30 -11.66
C ALA A 119 12.87 -8.14 -13.18
N LYS A 120 13.99 -7.77 -13.83
CA LYS A 120 14.09 -7.81 -15.29
C LYS A 120 14.54 -9.21 -15.69
N TRP A 121 13.70 -9.91 -16.42
CA TRP A 121 14.05 -11.19 -17.02
C TRP A 121 14.77 -10.95 -18.36
N LEU A 122 15.69 -11.86 -18.71
CA LEU A 122 16.49 -11.82 -19.94
C LEU A 122 15.68 -12.25 -21.17
#